data_AF-A0A0A9WXD8-F1
#
_entry.id   AF-A0A0A9WXD8-F1
#
_cell.length_a   1.000
_cell.length_b   1.000
_cell.length_c   1.000
_cell.angle_alpha   90.00
_cell.angle_beta   90.00
_cell.angle_gamma   90.00
#
_symmetry.space_group_name_H-M   'P 1'
#
loop_
_entity.id
_entity.type
_entity.pdbx_description
1 polymer ?
#
loop_
_entity_poly.entity_id
_entity_poly.type
_entity_poly.pdbx_seq_one_letter_code
_entity_poly.pdbx_strand_id
1 'polypeptide(L)'
;MHLSNDAVEGTGREAGLGIHRRLLAGLLCEMDGVTGNDGVLTLATTSSNALASIDAALLRQGRLETLIHVLPLSYSAAHAMCGAFFRPFTPNPISPTPIQPLSASFDRS
;
A
#
# COMPACT_ATOMS: atom_id res chain seq x y z
N MET A 1 46.69 -25.85 23.41
CA MET A 1 45.84 -24.72 23.84
C MET A 1 45.28 -24.08 22.58
N HIS A 2 44.13 -24.58 22.10
CA HIS A 2 43.43 -24.03 20.94
C HIS A 2 42.41 -23.02 21.47
N LEU A 3 42.62 -21.73 21.19
CA LEU A 3 41.67 -20.68 21.52
C LEU A 3 40.53 -20.74 20.49
N SER A 4 39.33 -21.07 20.95
CA SER A 4 38.11 -20.96 20.17
C SER A 4 37.81 -19.49 19.94
N ASN A 5 37.76 -19.08 18.68
CA ASN A 5 37.32 -17.77 18.25
C ASN A 5 35.79 -17.79 18.17
N ASP A 6 35.11 -17.47 19.27
CA ASP A 6 33.67 -17.20 19.26
C ASP A 6 33.44 -15.84 18.59
N ALA A 7 33.17 -15.89 17.29
CA ALA A 7 32.87 -14.73 16.48
C ALA A 7 31.54 -14.10 16.90
N VAL A 8 31.59 -12.82 17.23
CA VAL A 8 30.44 -11.93 17.42
C VAL A 8 29.67 -11.84 16.10
N GLU A 9 28.54 -12.54 16.02
CA GLU A 9 27.63 -12.54 14.85
C GLU A 9 26.24 -11.96 15.22
N GLY A 10 26.19 -11.00 16.15
CA GLY A 10 24.93 -10.46 16.72
C GLY A 10 24.58 -9.00 16.40
N THR A 11 25.53 -8.16 16.00
CA THR A 11 25.37 -6.69 16.06
C THR A 11 24.56 -6.06 14.91
N GLY A 12 24.46 -6.72 13.75
CA GLY A 12 23.79 -6.16 12.57
C GLY A 12 22.26 -6.17 12.62
N ARG A 13 21.65 -7.25 13.13
CA ARG A 13 20.19 -7.37 13.23
C ARG A 13 19.61 -6.44 14.30
N GLU A 14 20.31 -6.28 15.41
CA GLU A 14 19.85 -5.49 16.55
C GLU A 14 19.87 -3.98 16.24
N ALA A 15 20.87 -3.52 15.49
CA ALA A 15 20.90 -2.15 14.96
C ALA A 15 19.72 -1.86 14.00
N GLY A 16 19.39 -2.80 13.11
CA GLY A 16 18.25 -2.66 12.20
C GLY A 16 16.89 -2.62 12.90
N LEU A 17 16.71 -3.44 13.94
CA LEU A 17 15.51 -3.42 14.78
C LEU A 17 15.37 -2.10 15.55
N GLY A 18 16.49 -1.52 16.00
CA GLY A 18 16.52 -0.22 16.65
C GLY A 18 16.03 0.93 15.76
N ILE A 19 16.39 0.92 14.48
CA ILE A 19 15.94 1.93 13.51
C ILE A 19 14.43 1.80 13.28
N HIS A 20 13.94 0.58 13.01
CA HIS A 20 12.51 0.33 12.78
C HIS A 20 11.64 0.82 13.95
N ARG A 21 12.09 0.58 15.19
CA ARG A 21 11.35 1.01 16.38
C ARG A 21 11.34 2.53 16.57
N ARG A 22 12.40 3.23 16.18
CA ARG A 22 12.45 4.70 16.21
C ARG A 22 11.57 5.31 15.12
N LEU A 23 11.55 4.72 13.92
CA LEU A 23 10.64 5.13 12.85
C LEU A 23 9.18 4.95 13.25
N LEU A 24 8.84 3.81 13.85
CA LEU A 24 7.51 3.58 14.40
C LEU A 24 7.16 4.60 15.49
N ALA A 25 8.05 4.84 16.46
CA ALA A 25 7.81 5.82 17.51
C ALA A 25 7.58 7.24 16.96
N GLY A 26 8.35 7.64 15.94
CA GLY A 26 8.15 8.91 15.25
C GLY A 26 6.80 9.00 14.56
N LEU A 27 6.43 7.96 13.79
CA LEU A 27 5.12 7.87 13.14
C LEU A 27 3.98 7.96 14.16
N LEU A 28 4.09 7.27 15.30
CA LEU A 28 3.09 7.34 16.36
C LEU A 28 2.98 8.73 16.99
N CYS A 29 4.10 9.42 17.18
CA CYS A 29 4.13 10.79 17.70
C CYS A 29 3.46 11.77 16.74
N GLU A 30 3.73 11.65 15.44
CA GLU A 30 3.06 12.46 14.42
C GLU A 30 1.57 12.17 14.38
N MET A 31 1.18 10.88 14.45
CA MET A 31 -0.24 10.48 14.48
C MET A 31 -1.00 11.06 15.68
N ASP A 32 -0.38 11.11 16.87
CA ASP A 32 -1.00 11.73 18.05
C ASP A 32 -1.27 13.24 17.84
N GLY A 33 -0.45 13.90 17.02
CA GLY A 33 -0.58 15.32 16.65
C GLY A 33 -1.69 15.63 15.64
N VAL A 34 -2.22 14.62 14.94
CA VAL A 34 -3.26 14.79 13.89
C VAL A 34 -4.67 14.94 14.49
N THR A 35 -4.83 14.75 15.80
CA THR A 35 -6.12 14.73 16.53
C THR A 35 -6.93 16.04 16.50
N GLY A 36 -6.39 17.13 15.95
CA GLY A 36 -7.04 18.44 15.86
C GLY A 36 -7.22 19.03 14.46
N ASN A 37 -6.94 18.31 13.36
CA ASN A 37 -7.12 18.83 12.00
C ASN A 37 -8.33 18.17 11.31
N ASP A 38 -9.44 18.90 11.25
CA ASP A 38 -10.69 18.50 10.56
C ASP A 38 -10.44 18.33 9.06
N GLY A 39 -10.00 17.14 8.65
CA GLY A 39 -9.80 16.84 7.23
C GLY A 39 -8.80 15.73 6.90
N VAL A 40 -8.12 15.14 7.89
CA VAL A 40 -7.18 14.04 7.64
C VAL A 40 -7.82 12.71 8.01
N LEU A 41 -8.02 11.83 7.02
CA LEU A 41 -8.40 10.44 7.21
C LEU A 41 -7.19 9.54 6.98
N THR A 42 -6.75 8.84 8.01
CA THR A 42 -5.66 7.87 7.91
C THR A 42 -6.20 6.49 7.56
N LEU A 43 -5.73 5.93 6.44
CA LEU A 43 -6.01 4.55 6.03
C LEU A 43 -4.71 3.77 6.00
N ALA A 44 -4.73 2.56 6.55
CA ALA A 44 -3.60 1.64 6.52
C ALA A 44 -4.05 0.28 6.00
N THR A 45 -3.18 -0.36 5.23
CA THR A 45 -3.39 -1.71 4.72
C THR A 45 -2.25 -2.60 5.17
N THR A 46 -2.57 -3.84 5.53
CA THR A 46 -1.56 -4.86 5.83
C THR A 46 -1.42 -5.81 4.65
N SER A 47 -0.19 -6.25 4.37
CA SER A 47 0.09 -7.27 3.35
C SER A 47 -0.31 -8.68 3.76
N SER A 48 -0.59 -8.88 5.05
CA SER A 48 -1.01 -10.16 5.64
C SER A 48 -2.27 -9.94 6.47
N ASN A 49 -3.08 -11.00 6.61
CA ASN A 49 -4.25 -11.00 7.49
C ASN A 49 -3.88 -11.24 8.97
N ALA A 50 -2.58 -11.35 9.30
CA ALA A 50 -2.12 -11.59 10.66
C ALA A 50 -2.13 -10.31 11.49
N LEU A 51 -3.26 -9.99 12.12
CA LEU A 51 -3.40 -8.82 13.01
C LEU A 51 -2.40 -8.81 14.17
N ALA A 52 -1.96 -10.00 14.62
CA ALA A 52 -0.97 -10.17 15.68
C ALA A 52 0.41 -9.59 15.34
N SER A 53 0.71 -9.33 14.06
CA SER A 53 1.98 -8.71 13.67
C SER A 53 1.98 -7.18 13.75
N ILE A 54 0.83 -6.56 14.02
CA ILE A 54 0.70 -5.10 14.13
C ILE A 54 1.10 -4.69 15.56
N ASP A 55 1.90 -3.63 15.68
CA ASP A 55 2.25 -3.08 16.99
C ASP A 55 0.99 -2.55 17.69
N ALA A 56 0.76 -3.00 18.93
CA ALA A 56 -0.41 -2.63 19.72
C ALA A 56 -0.54 -1.11 19.96
N ALA A 57 0.55 -0.35 19.87
CA ALA A 57 0.51 1.09 19.99
C ALA A 57 -0.24 1.75 18.81
N LEU A 58 -0.27 1.14 17.63
CA LEU A 58 -1.05 1.65 16.49
C LEU A 58 -2.56 1.50 16.69
N LEU A 59 -2.99 0.48 17.43
CA LEU A 59 -4.41 0.13 17.61
C LEU A 59 -5.12 0.95 18.70
N ARG A 60 -4.41 1.89 19.33
CA ARG A 60 -5.01 2.76 20.36
C ARG A 60 -5.91 3.80 19.73
N GLN A 61 -6.88 4.27 20.53
CA GLN A 61 -7.80 5.32 20.15
C GLN A 61 -7.06 6.58 19.65
N GLY A 62 -7.51 7.13 18.51
CA GLY A 62 -6.91 8.32 17.90
C GLY A 62 -5.74 8.02 16.95
N ARG A 63 -5.57 6.76 16.56
CA ARG A 63 -4.51 6.29 15.64
C ARG A 63 -5.12 5.41 14.55
N LEU A 64 -4.98 4.09 14.66
CA LEU A 64 -5.62 3.08 13.81
C LEU A 64 -6.67 2.32 14.63
N GLU A 65 -7.61 3.03 15.23
CA GLU A 65 -8.59 2.43 16.14
C GLU A 65 -9.65 1.58 15.44
N THR A 66 -9.90 1.81 14.16
CA THR A 66 -10.91 1.09 13.38
C THR A 66 -10.26 0.00 12.54
N LEU A 67 -10.66 -1.24 12.78
CA LEU A 67 -10.18 -2.41 12.04
C LEU A 67 -11.29 -2.95 11.15
N ILE A 68 -11.07 -2.91 9.84
CA ILE A 68 -12.00 -3.41 8.83
C ILE A 68 -11.39 -4.65 8.19
N HIS A 69 -11.99 -5.82 8.46
CA HIS A 69 -11.59 -7.04 7.78
C HIS A 69 -12.35 -7.18 6.46
N VAL A 70 -11.62 -7.12 5.35
CA VAL A 70 -12.17 -7.34 4.00
C VAL A 70 -12.03 -8.82 3.64
N LEU A 71 -13.17 -9.47 3.39
CA LEU A 71 -13.20 -10.87 2.96
C LEU A 71 -12.89 -10.99 1.45
N PRO A 72 -12.32 -12.12 1.01
CA PRO A 72 -12.17 -12.42 -0.40
C PRO A 72 -13.53 -12.38 -1.12
N LEU A 73 -13.53 -11.86 -2.34
CA LEU A 73 -14.74 -11.82 -3.17
C LEU A 73 -15.08 -13.22 -3.68
N SER A 74 -16.37 -13.55 -3.74
CA SER A 74 -16.83 -14.71 -4.50
C SER A 74 -16.62 -14.50 -6.00
N TYR A 75 -16.57 -15.59 -6.78
CA TYR A 75 -16.42 -15.50 -8.23
C TYR A 75 -17.49 -14.62 -8.89
N SER A 76 -18.76 -14.79 -8.51
CA SER A 76 -19.86 -14.01 -9.08
C SER A 76 -19.76 -12.53 -8.72
N ALA A 77 -19.36 -12.19 -7.49
CA ALA A 77 -19.15 -10.82 -7.05
C ALA A 77 -17.96 -10.16 -7.76
N ALA A 78 -16.83 -10.87 -7.88
CA ALA A 78 -15.67 -10.40 -8.61
C ALA A 78 -16.00 -10.17 -10.10
N HIS A 79 -16.72 -11.10 -10.73
CA HIS A 79 -17.17 -10.96 -12.12
C HIS A 79 -18.07 -9.73 -12.32
N ALA A 80 -19.04 -9.52 -11.42
CA ALA A 80 -19.90 -8.34 -11.47
C ALA A 80 -19.11 -7.02 -11.26
N MET A 81 -18.17 -7.00 -10.31
CA MET A 81 -17.31 -5.84 -10.07
C MET A 81 -16.42 -5.52 -11.27
N CYS A 82 -15.81 -6.54 -11.88
CA CYS A 82 -15.04 -6.36 -13.11
C CYS A 82 -15.89 -5.74 -14.21
N GLY A 83 -17.11 -6.25 -14.43
CA GLY A 83 -18.03 -5.68 -15.42
C GLY A 83 -18.37 -4.21 -15.17
N ALA A 84 -18.66 -3.83 -13.92
CA ALA A 84 -18.95 -2.45 -13.55
C ALA A 84 -17.73 -1.54 -13.68
N PHE A 85 -16.56 -2.00 -13.23
CA PHE A 85 -15.31 -1.25 -13.25
C PHE A 85 -14.82 -0.98 -14.68
N PHE A 86 -14.91 -1.98 -15.56
CA PHE A 86 -14.41 -1.87 -16.93
C PHE A 86 -15.41 -1.31 -17.93
N ARG A 87 -16.67 -1.11 -17.54
CA ARG A 87 -17.71 -0.51 -18.40
C ARG A 87 -17.30 0.80 -19.08
N PRO A 88 -16.60 1.76 -18.43
CA PRO A 88 -16.14 2.98 -19.09
C PRO A 88 -15.02 2.75 -20.10
N PHE A 89 -14.31 1.63 -19.98
CA PHE A 89 -13.13 1.27 -20.78
C PHE A 89 -13.45 0.33 -21.93
N THR A 90 -14.70 -0.13 -22.07
CA THR A 90 -15.07 -0.88 -23.27
C THR A 90 -15.03 0.09 -24.44
N PRO A 91 -14.20 -0.17 -25.45
CA PRO A 91 -14.14 0.69 -26.62
C PRO A 91 -15.55 0.80 -27.19
N ASN A 92 -16.04 2.04 -27.32
CA ASN A 92 -17.19 2.31 -28.17
C ASN A 92 -16.88 1.62 -29.51
N PRO A 93 -17.73 0.71 -30.04
CA PRO A 93 -17.47 0.07 -31.31
C PRO A 93 -17.14 1.17 -32.30
N ILE A 94 -15.87 1.18 -32.71
CA ILE A 94 -15.22 2.23 -33.46
C ILE A 94 -16.17 2.59 -34.59
N SER A 95 -16.71 3.82 -34.58
CA SER A 95 -17.36 4.34 -35.78
C SER A 95 -16.35 4.14 -36.91
N PRO A 96 -16.72 3.61 -38.08
CA PRO A 96 -15.78 3.31 -39.15
C PRO A 96 -15.30 4.59 -39.83
N THR A 97 -14.73 5.52 -39.07
CA THR A 97 -13.96 6.65 -39.59
C THR A 97 -12.60 6.09 -40.00
N PRO A 98 -12.31 5.98 -41.30
CA PRO A 98 -11.01 5.50 -41.75
C PRO A 98 -9.93 6.43 -41.19
N ILE A 99 -8.96 5.83 -40.52
CA ILE A 99 -7.77 6.53 -40.01
C ILE A 99 -7.02 7.05 -41.23
N GLN A 100 -7.05 8.36 -41.45
CA GLN A 100 -6.27 9.00 -42.51
C GLN A 100 -4.79 8.70 -42.23
N PRO A 101 -4.01 8.15 -43.19
CA PRO A 101 -2.62 7.85 -42.96
C PRO A 101 -1.85 9.12 -42.63
N LEU A 102 -1.01 9.04 -41.58
CA LEU A 102 -0.17 10.11 -41.05
C LEU A 102 1.00 10.49 -41.99
N SER A 103 0.87 10.26 -43.29
CA SER A 103 1.90 10.56 -44.30
C SER A 103 1.73 11.93 -44.94
N ALA A 104 0.61 12.63 -44.72
CA ALA A 104 0.34 13.91 -45.38
C ALA A 104 0.93 15.15 -44.66
N SER A 105 1.69 14.98 -43.57
CA SER A 105 2.20 16.12 -42.77
C SER A 105 3.72 16.24 -42.71
N PHE A 106 4.47 15.41 -43.45
CA PHE A 106 5.93 15.44 -43.46
C PHE A 106 6.50 15.72 -44.85
N ASP A 107 5.96 16.74 -45.52
CA ASP A 107 6.66 17.41 -46.62
C ASP A 107 6.50 18.92 -46.50
N ARG A 108 7.38 19.52 -45.69
CA ARG A 108 7.74 20.94 -45.76
C ARG A 108 9.19 21.07 -45.30
N SER A 109 10.12 20.96 -46.24
CA SER A 109 11.38 21.72 -46.30
C SER A 109 11.99 21.59 -47.68
#